data_AF-X1RHG3-F1
#
_entry.id   AF-X1RHG3-F1
#
_cell.length_a   1.000
_cell.length_b   1.000
_cell.length_c   1.000
_cell.angle_alpha   90.00
_cell.angle_beta   90.00
_cell.angle_gamma   90.00
#
_symmetry.space_group_name_H-M   'P 1'
#
loop_
_entity.id
_entity.type
_entity.pdbx_description
1 polymer ?
#
loop_
_entity_poly.entity_id
_entity_poly.type
_entity_poly.pdbx_seq_one_letter_code
_entity_poly.pdbx_strand_id
1 'polypeptide(L)'
;MVDIKDCIEYNRGSIPLIISVPHGGTTKCDHIPRRTNGIHGIDKDTIKLVRELIEMINTVFKLKTPSYIISKILRAKIDFNRNSSEAFDQESELAKRIYHFYHNKIEELILYNLETFNRSMLIDIHGFEKDKRPKGFRDVELILGTNNLESLYPNSIPKRDWGENLRGKIVKKFNNLNIAIAPG
;
A
#
# COMPACT_ATOMS: atom_id res chain seq x y z
N MET A 1 16.15 -18.79 -14.42
CA MET A 1 16.53 -17.64 -13.55
C MET A 1 15.27 -16.83 -13.33
N VAL A 2 14.89 -16.51 -12.09
CA VAL A 2 13.71 -15.68 -11.82
C VAL A 2 14.03 -14.25 -12.25
N ASP A 3 13.28 -13.68 -13.19
CA ASP A 3 13.37 -12.24 -13.48
C ASP A 3 12.65 -11.48 -12.35
N ILE A 4 13.34 -10.52 -11.75
CA ILE A 4 12.78 -9.65 -10.71
C ILE A 4 11.57 -8.88 -11.24
N LYS A 5 11.56 -8.57 -12.55
CA LYS A 5 10.42 -7.91 -13.22
C LYS A 5 9.16 -8.77 -13.27
N ASP A 6 9.29 -10.08 -13.18
CA ASP A 6 8.13 -10.98 -13.09
C ASP A 6 7.52 -10.98 -11.68
N CYS A 7 8.28 -10.56 -10.67
CA CYS A 7 7.87 -10.53 -9.27
C CYS A 7 7.16 -9.23 -8.89
N ILE A 8 7.60 -8.11 -9.43
CA ILE A 8 7.11 -6.78 -9.11
C ILE A 8 6.63 -6.11 -10.39
N GLU A 9 5.36 -5.73 -10.41
CA GLU A 9 4.80 -4.93 -11.48
C GLU A 9 4.75 -3.46 -11.07
N TYR A 10 5.13 -2.56 -11.96
CA TYR A 10 5.09 -1.12 -11.68
C TYR A 10 4.89 -0.31 -12.94
N ASN A 11 4.38 0.90 -12.79
CA ASN A 11 4.17 1.85 -13.88
C ASN A 11 4.25 3.30 -13.39
N ARG A 12 4.70 4.20 -14.25
CA ARG A 12 4.71 5.65 -14.02
C ARG A 12 3.42 6.27 -14.53
N GLY A 13 2.70 6.97 -13.66
CA GLY A 13 1.48 7.69 -14.00
C GLY A 13 1.72 9.14 -14.40
N SER A 14 0.63 9.88 -14.54
CA SER A 14 0.57 11.29 -14.97
C SER A 14 -0.09 12.23 -13.95
N ILE A 15 -0.29 11.75 -12.72
CA ILE A 15 -0.72 12.53 -11.55
C ILE A 15 0.18 12.22 -10.35
N PRO A 16 0.28 13.12 -9.35
CA PRO A 16 1.14 12.94 -8.18
C PRO A 16 0.59 11.94 -7.14
N LEU A 17 0.07 10.80 -7.61
CA LEU A 17 -0.48 9.73 -6.81
C LEU A 17 0.26 8.43 -7.14
N ILE A 18 0.71 7.73 -6.11
CA ILE A 18 1.31 6.40 -6.18
C ILE A 18 0.41 5.44 -5.40
N ILE A 19 0.06 4.30 -6.00
CA ILE A 19 -0.68 3.22 -5.32
C ILE A 19 0.26 2.03 -5.14
N SER A 20 0.47 1.58 -3.90
CA SER A 20 1.20 0.36 -3.59
C SER A 20 0.27 -0.77 -3.14
N VAL A 21 0.57 -2.00 -3.61
CA VAL A 21 -0.10 -3.24 -3.20
C VAL A 21 0.95 -4.28 -2.84
N PRO A 22 1.42 -4.31 -1.58
CA PRO A 22 2.53 -5.18 -1.19
C PRO A 22 2.11 -6.64 -0.98
N HIS A 23 0.84 -6.93 -0.67
CA HIS A 23 0.40 -8.23 -0.13
C HIS A 23 -0.67 -8.96 -0.95
N GLY A 24 -1.05 -8.45 -2.12
CA GLY A 24 -2.09 -9.07 -2.95
C GLY A 24 -1.60 -10.20 -3.87
N GLY A 25 -0.30 -10.44 -3.94
CA GLY A 25 0.33 -11.41 -4.82
C GLY A 25 0.12 -12.87 -4.41
N THR A 26 0.03 -13.78 -5.39
CA THR A 26 -0.18 -15.22 -5.19
C THR A 26 0.97 -16.10 -5.71
N THR A 27 2.00 -15.51 -6.30
CA THR A 27 3.15 -16.23 -6.84
C THR A 27 3.96 -16.84 -5.70
N LYS A 28 4.09 -18.18 -5.73
CA LYS A 28 4.84 -18.93 -4.72
C LYS A 28 6.33 -18.66 -4.78
N CYS A 29 6.93 -18.60 -5.97
CA CYS A 29 8.37 -18.50 -6.18
C CYS A 29 9.16 -19.51 -5.32
N ASP A 30 9.26 -20.76 -5.77
CA ASP A 30 9.84 -21.87 -5.01
C ASP A 30 11.34 -21.66 -4.68
N HIS A 31 12.02 -20.76 -5.39
CA HIS A 31 13.39 -20.36 -5.14
C HIS A 31 13.59 -19.39 -3.96
N ILE A 32 12.50 -18.87 -3.40
CA ILE A 32 12.55 -18.00 -2.21
C ILE A 32 12.08 -18.84 -1.02
N PRO A 33 12.86 -18.96 0.06
CA PRO A 33 12.41 -19.62 1.28
C PRO A 33 11.15 -18.97 1.86
N ARG A 34 10.35 -19.76 2.58
CA ARG A 34 9.22 -19.21 3.32
C ARG A 34 9.75 -18.55 4.60
N ARG A 35 9.26 -17.36 4.92
CA ARG A 35 9.50 -16.72 6.21
C ARG A 35 9.00 -17.58 7.35
N THR A 36 9.72 -17.56 8.47
CA THR A 36 9.37 -18.29 9.69
C THR A 36 8.54 -17.48 10.68
N ASN A 37 8.58 -16.14 10.58
CA ASN A 37 7.94 -15.23 11.53
C ASN A 37 6.97 -14.25 10.86
N GLY A 38 6.07 -13.66 11.66
CA GLY A 38 5.10 -12.65 11.24
C GLY A 38 3.86 -13.23 10.55
N ILE A 39 3.07 -12.35 9.92
CA ILE A 39 1.85 -12.74 9.19
C ILE A 39 2.22 -13.22 7.79
N HIS A 40 1.63 -14.34 7.37
CA HIS A 40 1.89 -14.94 6.06
C HIS A 40 0.71 -14.85 5.09
N GLY A 41 -0.47 -14.47 5.59
CA GLY A 41 -1.69 -14.35 4.80
C GLY A 41 -1.57 -13.27 3.73
N ILE A 42 -2.26 -13.47 2.61
CA ILE A 42 -2.36 -12.47 1.55
C ILE A 42 -3.55 -11.54 1.80
N ASP A 43 -3.43 -10.34 1.25
CA ASP A 43 -4.52 -9.37 1.24
C ASP A 43 -5.35 -9.63 -0.03
N LYS A 44 -6.28 -10.59 0.08
CA LYS A 44 -7.09 -11.08 -1.05
C LYS A 44 -7.77 -9.92 -1.79
N ASP A 45 -7.84 -10.07 -3.11
CA ASP A 45 -8.51 -9.15 -4.04
C ASP A 45 -7.98 -7.71 -4.10
N THR A 46 -6.94 -7.34 -3.33
CA THR A 46 -6.35 -5.99 -3.37
C THR A 46 -5.77 -5.63 -4.73
N ILE A 47 -5.16 -6.59 -5.45
CA ILE A 47 -4.70 -6.35 -6.83
C ILE A 47 -5.89 -6.02 -7.73
N LYS A 48 -6.97 -6.82 -7.67
CA LYS A 48 -8.17 -6.60 -8.47
C LYS A 48 -8.80 -5.23 -8.17
N LEU A 49 -8.98 -4.93 -6.88
CA LEU A 49 -9.48 -3.64 -6.40
C LEU A 49 -8.68 -2.47 -6.95
N VAL A 50 -7.34 -2.56 -6.92
CA VAL A 50 -6.49 -1.46 -7.40
C VAL A 50 -6.53 -1.32 -8.92
N ARG A 51 -6.70 -2.40 -9.69
CA ARG A 51 -6.95 -2.27 -11.14
C ARG A 51 -8.23 -1.51 -11.42
N GLU A 52 -9.32 -1.89 -10.77
CA GLU A 52 -10.61 -1.21 -10.92
C GLU A 52 -10.50 0.27 -10.49
N LEU A 53 -9.79 0.55 -9.39
CA LEU A 53 -9.52 1.91 -8.95
C LEU A 53 -8.71 2.73 -9.96
N ILE A 54 -7.67 2.14 -10.57
CA ILE A 54 -6.86 2.81 -11.59
C ILE A 54 -7.71 3.17 -12.82
N GLU A 55 -8.57 2.26 -13.28
CA GLU A 55 -9.51 2.52 -14.39
C GLU A 55 -10.52 3.63 -14.04
N MET A 56 -11.04 3.61 -12.81
CA MET A 56 -11.91 4.68 -12.32
C MET A 56 -11.20 6.03 -12.26
N ILE A 57 -9.94 6.07 -11.79
CA ILE A 57 -9.13 7.29 -11.79
C ILE A 57 -8.90 7.77 -13.22
N ASN A 58 -8.55 6.88 -14.14
CA ASN A 58 -8.39 7.22 -15.56
C ASN A 58 -9.64 7.91 -16.13
N THR A 59 -10.81 7.32 -15.86
CA THR A 59 -12.10 7.84 -16.32
C THR A 59 -12.40 9.20 -15.69
N VAL A 60 -12.32 9.33 -14.36
CA VAL A 60 -12.67 10.55 -13.61
C VAL A 60 -11.69 11.70 -13.91
N PHE A 61 -10.41 11.40 -14.09
CA PHE A 61 -9.36 12.40 -14.30
C PHE A 61 -8.96 12.60 -15.77
N LYS A 62 -9.82 12.19 -16.71
CA LYS A 62 -9.66 12.42 -18.17
C LYS A 62 -8.34 11.86 -18.73
N LEU A 63 -8.21 10.54 -18.72
CA LEU A 63 -7.05 9.78 -19.22
C LEU A 63 -5.77 9.95 -18.38
N LYS A 64 -5.88 10.43 -17.14
CA LYS A 64 -4.76 10.52 -16.21
C LYS A 64 -4.71 9.32 -15.28
N THR A 65 -3.53 8.75 -15.07
CA THR A 65 -3.34 7.53 -14.27
C THR A 65 -2.39 7.79 -13.12
N PRO A 66 -2.58 7.14 -11.96
CA PRO A 66 -1.58 7.16 -10.90
C PRO A 66 -0.39 6.28 -11.30
N SER A 67 0.76 6.57 -10.71
CA SER A 67 1.83 5.58 -10.64
C SER A 67 1.38 4.41 -9.76
N TYR A 68 1.89 3.21 -10.02
CA TYR A 68 1.60 2.08 -9.15
C TYR A 68 2.79 1.12 -9.02
N ILE A 69 2.77 0.36 -7.93
CA ILE A 69 3.66 -0.77 -7.70
C ILE A 69 2.89 -1.90 -7.01
N ILE A 70 2.98 -3.10 -7.55
CA ILE A 70 2.22 -4.27 -7.12
C ILE A 70 3.18 -5.44 -6.98
N SER A 71 3.23 -6.02 -5.79
CA SER A 71 3.91 -7.31 -5.59
C SER A 71 3.03 -8.45 -6.09
N LYS A 72 3.60 -9.31 -6.94
CA LYS A 72 2.99 -10.58 -7.34
C LYS A 72 3.37 -11.73 -6.41
N ILE A 73 4.36 -11.53 -5.52
CA ILE A 73 4.87 -12.55 -4.60
C ILE A 73 3.94 -12.71 -3.39
N LEU A 74 3.77 -13.96 -2.91
CA LEU A 74 3.13 -14.25 -1.64
C LEU A 74 3.83 -13.53 -0.47
N ARG A 75 3.06 -12.86 0.39
CA ARG A 75 3.56 -12.25 1.64
C ARG A 75 4.40 -13.22 2.50
N ALA A 76 4.03 -14.50 2.49
CA ALA A 76 4.76 -15.57 3.18
C ALA A 76 6.23 -15.74 2.74
N LYS A 77 6.61 -15.25 1.56
CA LYS A 77 7.98 -15.25 1.04
C LYS A 77 8.68 -13.93 1.33
N ILE A 78 8.02 -12.82 1.01
CA ILE A 78 8.51 -11.46 1.26
C ILE A 78 7.35 -10.59 1.73
N ASP A 79 7.49 -9.99 2.91
CA ASP A 79 6.58 -8.96 3.40
C ASP A 79 7.25 -7.59 3.16
N PHE A 80 6.79 -6.90 2.13
CA PHE A 80 7.29 -5.57 1.77
C PHE A 80 6.85 -4.46 2.74
N ASN A 81 6.01 -4.77 3.74
CA ASN A 81 5.56 -3.84 4.78
C ASN A 81 6.17 -4.18 6.16
N ARG A 82 7.42 -4.70 6.12
CA ARG A 82 8.28 -4.95 7.26
C ARG A 82 9.68 -4.45 6.97
N ASN A 83 10.42 -4.11 8.02
CA ASN A 83 11.83 -3.79 7.89
C ASN A 83 12.59 -4.99 7.28
N SER A 84 13.66 -4.70 6.54
CA SER A 84 14.45 -5.71 5.79
C SER A 84 14.82 -6.94 6.64
N SER A 85 15.23 -6.73 7.90
CA SER A 85 15.61 -7.78 8.86
C SER A 85 14.50 -8.78 9.18
N GLU A 86 13.24 -8.36 8.99
CA GLU A 86 12.06 -9.18 9.23
C GLU A 86 11.30 -9.48 7.94
N ALA A 87 11.65 -8.87 6.81
CA ALA A 87 10.86 -8.87 5.57
C ALA A 87 10.94 -10.18 4.79
N PHE A 88 12.03 -10.93 4.92
CA PHE A 88 12.28 -12.17 4.19
C PHE A 88 13.27 -13.04 4.98
N ASP A 89 13.52 -14.25 4.48
CA ASP A 89 14.58 -15.10 4.99
C ASP A 89 15.95 -14.49 4.68
N GLN A 90 16.74 -14.16 5.72
CA GLN A 90 17.98 -13.39 5.58
C GLN A 90 19.09 -14.13 4.82
N GLU A 91 19.00 -15.46 4.70
CA GLU A 91 19.92 -16.26 3.89
C GLU A 91 19.55 -16.23 2.39
N SER A 92 18.40 -15.66 2.03
CA SER A 92 17.93 -15.56 0.65
C SER A 92 18.35 -14.26 -0.03
N GLU A 93 19.48 -14.30 -0.74
CA GLU A 93 19.96 -13.16 -1.54
C GLU A 93 18.95 -12.76 -2.64
N LEU A 94 18.22 -13.72 -3.21
CA LEU A 94 17.15 -13.42 -4.18
C LEU A 94 16.02 -12.61 -3.54
N ALA A 95 15.57 -12.99 -2.33
CA ALA A 95 14.51 -12.26 -1.64
C ALA A 95 14.94 -10.84 -1.28
N LYS A 96 16.18 -10.69 -0.78
CA LYS A 96 16.80 -9.40 -0.51
C LYS A 96 16.83 -8.49 -1.73
N ARG A 97 17.28 -9.01 -2.88
CA ARG A 97 17.30 -8.25 -4.15
C ARG A 97 15.91 -7.81 -4.58
N ILE A 98 14.90 -8.67 -4.47
CA ILE A 98 13.51 -8.35 -4.84
C ILE A 98 12.91 -7.31 -3.86
N TYR A 99 13.16 -7.46 -2.56
CA TYR A 99 12.77 -6.48 -1.54
C TYR A 99 13.34 -5.10 -1.85
N HIS A 100 14.65 -5.00 -2.05
CA HIS A 100 15.28 -3.73 -2.39
C HIS A 100 14.79 -3.19 -3.73
N PHE A 101 14.58 -4.03 -4.74
CA PHE A 101 14.01 -3.59 -6.01
C PHE A 101 12.63 -2.94 -5.83
N TYR A 102 11.74 -3.52 -5.03
CA TYR A 102 10.43 -2.96 -4.73
C TYR A 102 10.53 -1.56 -4.08
N HIS A 103 11.35 -1.43 -3.03
CA HIS A 103 11.50 -0.15 -2.33
C HIS A 103 12.23 0.91 -3.15
N ASN A 104 13.25 0.53 -3.92
CA ASN A 104 13.94 1.45 -4.83
C ASN A 104 12.97 1.95 -5.91
N LYS A 105 12.04 1.11 -6.40
CA LYS A 105 11.02 1.56 -7.36
C LYS A 105 10.02 2.52 -6.73
N ILE A 106 9.64 2.34 -5.46
CA ILE A 106 8.84 3.34 -4.74
C ILE A 106 9.59 4.68 -4.68
N GLU A 107 10.86 4.66 -4.29
CA GLU A 107 11.69 5.86 -4.22
C GLU A 107 11.78 6.57 -5.57
N GLU A 108 12.06 5.83 -6.65
CA GLU A 108 12.09 6.37 -8.02
C GLU A 108 10.75 7.02 -8.42
N LEU A 109 9.61 6.41 -8.06
CA LEU A 109 8.29 6.98 -8.34
C LEU A 109 8.01 8.25 -7.53
N ILE A 110 8.48 8.30 -6.28
CA ILE A 110 8.36 9.49 -5.43
C ILE A 110 9.20 10.63 -6.00
N LEU A 111 10.47 10.37 -6.33
CA LEU A 111 11.38 11.36 -6.91
C LEU A 111 10.83 11.90 -8.24
N TYR A 112 10.35 11.01 -9.11
CA TYR A 112 9.67 11.40 -10.35
C TYR A 112 8.49 12.35 -10.10
N ASN A 113 7.63 12.04 -9.10
CA ASN A 113 6.49 12.89 -8.77
C ASN A 113 6.93 14.25 -8.21
N LEU A 114 7.97 14.28 -7.39
CA LEU A 114 8.51 15.53 -6.84
C LEU A 114 9.10 16.41 -7.95
N GLU A 115 9.87 15.84 -8.87
CA GLU A 115 10.44 16.54 -10.03
C GLU A 115 9.35 17.06 -10.99
N THR A 116 8.30 16.26 -11.23
CA THR A 116 7.28 16.57 -12.25
C THR A 116 6.14 17.44 -11.71
N PHE A 117 5.73 17.24 -10.46
CA PHE A 117 4.51 17.84 -9.89
C PHE A 117 4.75 18.66 -8.63
N ASN A 118 5.99 18.72 -8.13
CA ASN A 118 6.39 19.35 -6.87
C ASN A 118 5.66 18.78 -5.63
N ARG A 119 5.09 17.58 -5.74
CA ARG A 119 4.41 16.85 -4.66
C ARG A 119 4.25 15.38 -5.04
N SER A 120 4.16 14.52 -4.03
CA SER A 120 3.84 13.11 -4.21
C SER A 120 2.95 12.63 -3.06
N MET A 121 1.94 11.83 -3.36
CA MET A 121 1.10 11.16 -2.38
C MET A 121 1.13 9.66 -2.65
N LEU A 122 1.51 8.87 -1.64
CA LEU A 122 1.49 7.42 -1.69
C LEU A 122 0.29 6.90 -0.90
N ILE A 123 -0.50 6.01 -1.50
CA ILE A 123 -1.55 5.24 -0.83
C ILE A 123 -1.14 3.78 -0.85
N ASP A 124 -0.99 3.20 0.33
CA ASP A 124 -0.65 1.79 0.51
C ASP A 124 -1.93 0.98 0.80
N ILE A 125 -2.28 0.08 -0.12
CA ILE A 125 -3.54 -0.65 -0.11
C ILE A 125 -3.35 -2.03 0.49
N HIS A 126 -4.10 -2.26 1.57
CA HIS A 126 -4.11 -3.49 2.34
C HIS A 126 -5.52 -4.06 2.53
N GLY A 127 -5.57 -5.36 2.77
CA GLY A 127 -6.75 -6.07 3.27
C GLY A 127 -6.61 -6.29 4.78
N PHE A 128 -7.74 -6.44 5.48
CA PHE A 128 -7.74 -6.84 6.89
C PHE A 128 -8.79 -7.92 7.14
N GLU A 129 -8.49 -8.85 8.04
CA GLU A 129 -9.45 -9.87 8.48
C GLU A 129 -10.41 -9.28 9.51
N LYS A 130 -11.73 -9.46 9.29
CA LYS A 130 -12.76 -9.02 10.25
C LYS A 130 -12.68 -9.79 11.58
N ASP A 131 -12.36 -11.08 11.51
CA ASP A 131 -12.46 -12.00 12.66
C ASP A 131 -11.30 -11.88 13.66
N LYS A 132 -10.18 -11.25 13.28
CA LYS A 132 -9.00 -11.05 14.15
C LYS A 132 -8.86 -9.62 14.68
N ARG A 133 -9.94 -8.83 14.66
CA ARG A 133 -9.90 -7.44 15.12
C ARG A 133 -9.75 -7.36 16.65
N PRO A 134 -8.92 -6.44 17.20
CA PRO A 134 -8.87 -6.20 18.63
C PRO A 134 -10.23 -5.79 19.20
N LYS A 135 -10.55 -6.22 20.43
CA LYS A 135 -11.79 -5.86 21.12
C LYS A 135 -11.91 -4.34 21.25
N GLY A 136 -13.09 -3.79 20.93
CA GLY A 136 -13.40 -2.35 21.05
C GLY A 136 -13.34 -1.55 19.75
N PHE A 137 -12.89 -2.15 18.64
CA PHE A 137 -12.95 -1.52 17.32
C PHE A 137 -14.29 -1.80 16.63
N ARG A 138 -14.91 -0.76 16.07
CA ARG A 138 -16.20 -0.84 15.36
C ARG A 138 -16.08 -1.70 14.10
N ASP A 139 -17.19 -2.33 13.71
CA ASP A 139 -17.33 -2.89 12.37
C ASP A 139 -17.27 -1.76 11.35
N VAL A 140 -16.14 -1.73 10.63
CA VAL A 140 -15.89 -0.79 9.55
C VAL A 140 -15.53 -1.56 8.29
N GLU A 141 -15.90 -0.97 7.17
CA GLU A 141 -15.58 -1.44 5.83
C GLU A 141 -14.20 -0.96 5.42
N LEU A 142 -13.78 0.22 5.91
CA LEU A 142 -12.50 0.84 5.59
C LEU A 142 -11.77 1.32 6.86
N ILE A 143 -10.45 1.22 6.82
CA ILE A 143 -9.55 1.82 7.80
C ILE A 143 -8.61 2.76 7.06
N LEU A 144 -8.59 4.03 7.46
CA LEU A 144 -7.66 5.03 6.94
C LEU A 144 -6.49 5.18 7.90
N GLY A 145 -5.49 4.29 7.77
CA GLY A 145 -4.27 4.31 8.57
C GLY A 145 -3.43 5.55 8.25
N THR A 146 -3.23 6.40 9.25
CA THR A 146 -2.45 7.65 9.10
C THR A 146 -1.35 7.82 10.14
N ASN A 147 -1.18 6.83 11.03
CA ASN A 147 -0.34 6.93 12.21
C ASN A 147 -0.63 8.23 12.97
N ASN A 148 -1.90 8.44 13.37
CA ASN A 148 -2.33 9.66 14.06
C ASN A 148 -1.97 10.97 13.35
N LEU A 149 -2.04 10.99 12.00
CA LEU A 149 -1.70 12.11 11.11
C LEU A 149 -0.21 12.34 10.83
N GLU A 150 0.71 11.61 11.46
CA GLU A 150 2.16 11.77 11.27
C GLU A 150 2.61 11.40 9.85
N SER A 151 1.88 10.51 9.16
CA SER A 151 2.15 10.19 7.74
C SER A 151 1.69 11.26 6.75
N LEU A 152 0.87 12.23 7.20
CA LEU A 152 0.28 13.26 6.35
C LEU A 152 0.84 14.65 6.62
N TYR A 153 1.33 14.90 7.83
CA TYR A 153 1.76 16.22 8.28
C TYR A 153 3.10 16.12 9.01
N PRO A 154 4.03 17.06 8.77
CA PRO A 154 5.35 17.05 9.40
C PRO A 154 5.30 17.38 10.89
N ASN A 155 4.22 18.04 11.34
CA ASN A 155 4.02 18.44 12.74
C ASN A 155 2.76 17.79 13.29
N SER A 156 2.76 17.48 14.58
CA SER A 156 1.59 16.92 15.25
C SER A 156 0.41 17.90 15.23
N ILE A 157 -0.79 17.37 14.98
CA ILE A 157 -2.02 18.16 14.98
C ILE A 157 -2.80 17.87 16.26
N PRO A 158 -3.28 18.90 17.00
CA PRO A 158 -4.08 18.69 18.20
C PRO A 158 -5.35 17.87 17.92
N LYS A 159 -5.73 16.99 18.85
CA LYS A 159 -6.88 16.08 18.69
C LYS A 159 -8.19 16.80 18.34
N ARG A 160 -8.40 18.02 18.86
CA ARG A 160 -9.58 18.84 18.54
C ARG A 160 -9.69 19.24 17.06
N ASP A 161 -8.56 19.27 16.35
CA ASP A 161 -8.47 19.71 14.95
C ASP A 161 -8.43 18.52 13.97
N TRP A 162 -8.54 17.29 14.48
CA TRP A 162 -8.46 16.05 13.69
C TRP A 162 -9.60 15.89 12.67
N GLY A 163 -10.73 16.56 12.88
CA GLY A 163 -11.90 16.53 11.99
C GLY A 163 -11.85 17.55 10.84
N GLU A 164 -10.95 18.53 10.92
CA GLU A 164 -10.93 19.69 9.99
C GLU A 164 -9.87 19.56 8.89
N ASN A 165 -8.96 18.60 9.04
CA ASN A 165 -7.89 18.32 8.10
C ASN A 165 -8.30 17.33 6.98
N LEU A 166 -7.36 16.94 6.12
CA LEU A 166 -7.60 16.06 4.99
C LEU A 166 -8.22 14.71 5.42
N ARG A 167 -7.67 14.06 6.45
CA ARG A 167 -8.19 12.80 6.98
C ARG A 167 -9.63 12.96 7.47
N GLY A 168 -9.90 14.03 8.22
CA GLY A 168 -11.24 14.35 8.72
C GLY A 168 -12.25 14.54 7.59
N LYS A 169 -11.88 15.26 6.53
CA LYS A 169 -12.70 15.46 5.32
C LYS A 169 -12.98 14.16 4.58
N ILE A 170 -11.98 13.27 4.46
CA ILE A 170 -12.15 11.95 3.85
C ILE A 170 -13.14 11.12 4.68
N VAL A 171 -12.93 11.03 6.00
CA VAL A 171 -13.83 10.29 6.92
C VAL A 171 -15.27 10.81 6.82
N LYS A 172 -15.47 12.13 6.87
CA LYS A 172 -16.80 12.76 6.69
C LYS A 172 -17.42 12.37 5.34
N LYS A 173 -16.64 12.37 4.25
CA LYS A 173 -17.15 12.02 2.91
C LYS A 173 -17.58 10.56 2.80
N PHE A 174 -16.81 9.62 3.34
CA PHE A 174 -17.20 8.20 3.35
C PHE A 174 -18.43 7.93 4.23
N ASN A 175 -18.51 8.57 5.40
CA ASN A 175 -19.71 8.48 6.24
C ASN A 175 -20.96 9.02 5.54
N ASN A 176 -20.85 10.12 4.79
CA ASN A 176 -21.96 10.66 3.98
C ASN A 176 -22.39 9.73 2.83
N LEU A 177 -21.52 8.80 2.42
CA LEU A 177 -21.83 7.74 1.45
C LEU A 177 -22.35 6.48 2.14
N ASN A 178 -22.60 6.51 3.45
CA ASN A 178 -22.96 5.35 4.30
C ASN A 178 -21.92 4.22 4.26
N ILE A 179 -20.64 4.55 4.01
CA ILE A 179 -19.52 3.60 4.05
C ILE A 179 -18.81 3.77 5.40
N ALA A 180 -18.85 2.72 6.22
CA ALA A 180 -18.30 2.76 7.57
C ALA A 180 -16.76 2.82 7.53
N ILE A 181 -16.18 3.93 7.99
CA ILE A 181 -14.73 4.16 7.99
C ILE A 181 -14.19 4.48 9.38
N ALA A 182 -13.06 3.90 9.76
CA ALA A 182 -12.29 4.28 10.95
C ALA A 182 -11.01 5.02 10.57
N PRO A 183 -10.67 6.15 11.24
CA PRO A 183 -9.32 6.66 11.20
C PRO A 183 -8.40 5.75 12.01
N GLY A 184 -7.28 5.33 11.40
CA GLY A 184 -6.18 4.60 12.05
C GLY A 184 -4.92 5.45 12.20
#